data_AF-A0A961UXK9-F1
#
_entry.id   AF-A0A961UXK9-F1
#
_cell.length_a   1.000
_cell.length_b   1.000
_cell.length_c   1.000
_cell.angle_alpha   90.00
_cell.angle_beta   90.00
_cell.angle_gamma   90.00
#
_symmetry.space_group_name_H-M   'P 1'
#
loop_
_entity.id
_entity.type
_entity.pdbx_description
1 polymer ?
#
loop_
_entity_poly.entity_id
_entity_poly.type
_entity_poly.pdbx_seq_one_letter_code
_entity_poly.pdbx_strand_id
1 'polypeptide(L)'
;MKRWLAACILLAATVRPADAHSPFPGIGEFYNGMLHPLVVPAYALAIVGLGLLFGQKAPRSSRLGLPAFALGLVVALAIPASLVAPPPLTILLGIVFAAGLAVALSLGLGAVGPGLFGIAGGILIGLDAGRNAVIDGQTWIALAGLVVSAVIAVALTAGFAMWLVGRWQGIGVRVLGSWTAASAFLVIALSFAPVTGQG
;
A
#
# COMPACT_ATOMS: atom_id res chain seq x y z
N MET A 1 -4.75 -19.94 -36.53
CA MET A 1 -4.41 -19.96 -35.09
C MET A 1 -2.98 -19.49 -34.80
N LYS A 2 -1.92 -20.04 -35.43
CA LYS A 2 -0.52 -19.60 -35.23
C LYS A 2 -0.25 -18.11 -35.50
N ARG A 3 -0.91 -17.50 -36.49
CA ARG A 3 -0.75 -16.06 -36.81
C ARG A 3 -1.35 -15.14 -35.74
N TRP A 4 -2.44 -15.56 -35.09
CA TRP A 4 -3.06 -14.81 -33.99
C TRP A 4 -2.23 -14.90 -32.71
N LEU A 5 -1.66 -16.08 -32.42
CA LEU A 5 -0.71 -16.26 -31.32
C LEU A 5 0.54 -15.40 -31.50
N ALA A 6 1.12 -15.36 -32.71
CA ALA A 6 2.27 -14.50 -33.01
C ALA A 6 1.93 -13.02 -32.86
N ALA A 7 0.74 -12.58 -33.30
CA ALA A 7 0.28 -11.22 -33.12
C ALA A 7 0.07 -10.86 -31.63
N CYS A 8 -0.50 -11.75 -30.83
CA CYS A 8 -0.66 -11.55 -29.39
C CYS A 8 0.70 -11.48 -28.66
N ILE A 9 1.66 -12.31 -29.06
CA ILE A 9 3.02 -12.31 -28.50
C ILE A 9 3.76 -11.02 -28.88
N LEU A 10 3.64 -10.56 -30.13
CA LEU A 10 4.22 -9.30 -30.57
C LEU A 10 3.59 -8.10 -29.86
N LEU A 11 2.27 -8.09 -29.65
CA LEU A 11 1.58 -7.06 -28.87
C LEU A 11 2.03 -7.05 -27.41
N ALA A 12 2.16 -8.21 -26.78
CA ALA A 12 2.65 -8.34 -25.41
C ALA A 12 4.14 -7.94 -25.27
N ALA A 13 4.96 -8.23 -26.28
CA ALA A 13 6.39 -7.86 -26.31
C ALA A 13 6.62 -6.36 -26.55
N THR A 14 5.63 -5.62 -27.05
CA THR A 14 5.70 -4.17 -27.23
C THR A 14 5.25 -3.36 -26.01
N VAL A 15 4.90 -4.02 -24.90
CA VAL A 15 4.55 -3.34 -23.65
C VAL A 15 5.84 -2.76 -23.04
N ARG A 16 6.17 -1.54 -23.46
CA ARG A 16 7.10 -0.67 -22.73
C ARG A 16 6.42 -0.26 -21.42
N PRO A 17 7.16 -0.05 -20.31
CA PRO A 17 6.60 0.74 -19.22
C PRO A 17 6.09 2.03 -19.83
N ALA A 18 4.78 2.25 -19.76
CA ALA A 18 4.20 3.47 -20.28
C ALA A 18 4.93 4.64 -19.62
N ASP A 19 5.40 5.60 -20.41
CA ASP A 19 5.77 6.93 -19.91
C ASP A 19 4.50 7.56 -19.29
N ALA A 20 4.17 7.12 -18.08
CA ALA A 20 2.98 7.50 -17.34
C ALA A 20 3.25 8.83 -16.64
N HIS A 21 3.45 9.89 -17.42
CA HIS A 21 3.41 11.23 -16.86
C HIS A 21 1.94 11.55 -16.53
N SER A 22 1.62 11.48 -15.24
CA SER A 22 0.29 11.71 -14.66
C SER A 22 -0.78 10.71 -15.14
N PRO A 23 -1.15 9.66 -14.35
CA PRO A 23 -2.17 8.68 -14.74
C PRO A 23 -3.53 9.28 -15.13
N PHE A 24 -3.80 10.54 -14.76
CA PHE A 24 -5.01 11.27 -15.10
C PHE A 24 -4.65 12.70 -15.55
N PRO A 25 -4.43 12.95 -16.85
CA PRO A 25 -4.16 14.29 -17.35
C PRO A 25 -5.34 15.23 -17.06
N GLY A 26 -5.04 16.45 -16.56
CA GLY A 26 -6.03 17.52 -16.36
C GLY A 26 -6.64 17.66 -14.95
N ILE A 27 -6.38 16.73 -14.01
CA ILE A 27 -6.92 16.83 -12.63
C ILE A 27 -6.05 17.64 -11.67
N GLY A 28 -4.84 18.02 -12.08
CA GLY A 28 -3.87 18.73 -11.24
C GLY A 28 -3.00 17.81 -10.38
N GLU A 29 -1.83 18.32 -9.98
CA GLU A 29 -0.78 17.55 -9.29
C GLU A 29 -1.24 17.02 -7.92
N PHE A 30 -1.98 17.84 -7.16
CA PHE A 30 -2.52 17.45 -5.85
C PHE A 30 -3.43 16.22 -5.96
N TYR A 31 -4.41 16.26 -6.87
CA TYR A 31 -5.37 15.17 -7.04
C TYR A 31 -4.73 13.93 -7.66
N ASN A 32 -3.71 14.11 -8.51
CA ASN A 32 -2.92 12.99 -8.99
C ASN A 32 -2.20 12.28 -7.83
N GLY A 33 -1.51 13.06 -6.98
CA GLY A 33 -0.88 12.56 -5.76
C GLY A 33 -1.89 11.89 -4.81
N MET A 34 -3.10 12.44 -4.68
CA MET A 34 -4.16 11.82 -3.89
C MET A 34 -4.57 10.45 -4.41
N LEU A 35 -4.67 10.27 -5.73
CA LEU A 35 -5.07 8.99 -6.31
C LEU A 35 -3.94 7.97 -6.35
N HIS A 36 -2.68 8.41 -6.31
CA HIS A 36 -1.51 7.56 -6.45
C HIS A 36 -1.52 6.32 -5.51
N PRO A 37 -1.81 6.44 -4.20
CA PRO A 37 -1.88 5.27 -3.31
C PRO A 37 -2.97 4.24 -3.62
N LEU A 38 -4.02 4.64 -4.34
CA LEU A 38 -5.10 3.75 -4.75
C LEU A 38 -4.79 3.03 -6.06
N VAL A 39 -3.92 3.60 -6.90
CA VAL A 39 -3.50 3.05 -8.18
C VAL A 39 -2.29 2.12 -8.02
N VAL A 40 -1.40 2.39 -7.06
CA VAL A 40 -0.27 1.51 -6.74
C VAL A 40 -0.76 0.32 -5.90
N PRO A 41 -0.76 -0.93 -6.43
CA PRO A 41 -1.40 -2.06 -5.76
C PRO A 41 -0.82 -2.36 -4.37
N ALA A 42 0.49 -2.18 -4.19
CA ALA A 42 1.14 -2.40 -2.90
C ALA A 42 0.67 -1.40 -1.84
N TYR A 43 0.46 -0.14 -2.21
CA TYR A 43 -0.05 0.88 -1.30
C TYR A 43 -1.53 0.64 -0.98
N ALA A 44 -2.33 0.25 -1.98
CA ALA A 44 -3.73 -0.11 -1.78
C ALA A 44 -3.88 -1.29 -0.79
N LEU A 45 -3.07 -2.34 -0.94
CA LEU A 45 -3.03 -3.47 0.00
C LEU A 45 -2.56 -3.02 1.40
N ALA A 46 -1.59 -2.12 1.48
CA ALA A 46 -1.14 -1.58 2.77
C ALA A 46 -2.22 -0.75 3.46
N ILE A 47 -2.93 0.09 2.72
CA ILE A 47 -4.06 0.88 3.22
C ILE A 47 -5.13 -0.04 3.80
N VAL A 48 -5.54 -1.08 3.05
CA VAL A 48 -6.54 -2.04 3.50
C VAL A 48 -6.04 -2.83 4.71
N GLY A 49 -4.85 -3.42 4.65
CA GLY A 49 -4.31 -4.26 5.71
C GLY A 49 -4.10 -3.51 7.03
N LEU A 50 -3.49 -2.33 6.97
CA LEU A 50 -3.27 -1.48 8.14
C LEU A 50 -4.58 -0.90 8.67
N GLY A 51 -5.47 -0.45 7.78
CA GLY A 51 -6.79 0.04 8.14
C GLY A 51 -7.61 -1.01 8.91
N LEU A 52 -7.72 -2.22 8.38
CA LEU A 52 -8.40 -3.33 9.05
C LEU A 52 -7.76 -3.64 10.42
N LEU A 53 -6.42 -3.64 10.51
CA LEU A 53 -5.69 -3.86 11.76
C LEU A 53 -5.97 -2.76 12.81
N PHE A 54 -6.06 -1.52 12.38
CA PHE A 54 -6.35 -0.37 13.25
C PHE A 54 -7.81 -0.35 13.69
N GLY A 55 -8.74 -0.83 12.86
CA GLY A 55 -10.17 -0.83 13.14
C GLY A 55 -10.66 -2.02 13.98
N GLN A 56 -10.07 -3.22 13.83
CA GLN A 56 -10.60 -4.45 14.47
C GLN A 56 -10.71 -4.40 16.00
N LYS A 57 -9.89 -3.58 16.66
CA LYS A 57 -9.84 -3.41 18.13
C LYS A 57 -9.87 -1.93 18.52
N ALA A 58 -10.59 -1.15 17.72
CA ALA A 58 -10.89 0.23 18.02
C ALA A 58 -11.62 0.38 19.38
N PRO A 59 -11.46 1.51 20.09
CA PRO A 59 -10.66 2.68 19.70
C PRO A 59 -9.17 2.57 20.04
N ARG A 60 -8.76 1.60 20.87
CA ARG A 60 -7.38 1.53 21.39
C ARG A 60 -6.35 1.30 20.30
N SER A 61 -6.64 0.42 19.34
CA SER A 61 -5.77 0.14 18.19
C SER A 61 -5.59 1.36 17.29
N SER A 62 -6.69 2.07 16.96
CA SER A 62 -6.67 3.21 16.05
C SER A 62 -5.96 4.44 16.65
N ARG A 63 -6.09 4.66 17.97
CA ARG A 63 -5.45 5.79 18.69
C ARG A 63 -3.93 5.78 18.61
N LEU A 64 -3.31 4.62 18.42
CA LEU A 64 -1.86 4.51 18.25
C LEU A 64 -1.48 4.26 16.80
N GLY A 65 -2.17 3.37 16.09
CA GLY A 65 -1.83 3.00 14.72
C GLY A 65 -1.92 4.15 13.72
N LEU A 66 -3.01 4.93 13.76
CA LEU A 66 -3.24 6.01 12.80
C LEU A 66 -2.23 7.19 12.93
N PRO A 67 -1.99 7.77 14.12
CA PRO A 67 -0.99 8.83 14.25
C PRO A 67 0.43 8.30 14.01
N ALA A 68 0.73 7.06 14.40
CA ALA A 68 2.01 6.41 14.12
C ALA A 68 2.26 6.28 12.61
N PHE A 69 1.24 5.88 11.84
CA PHE A 69 1.29 5.83 10.39
C PHE A 69 1.51 7.20 9.76
N ALA A 70 0.71 8.19 10.16
CA ALA A 70 0.84 9.55 9.63
C ALA A 70 2.22 10.15 9.94
N LEU A 71 2.73 9.98 11.17
CA LEU A 71 4.06 10.44 11.56
C LEU A 71 5.15 9.71 10.77
N GLY A 72 5.09 8.39 10.65
CA GLY A 72 6.07 7.62 9.88
C GLY A 72 6.13 8.06 8.41
N LEU A 73 4.97 8.31 7.81
CA LEU A 73 4.83 8.77 6.43
C LEU A 73 5.44 10.17 6.22
N VAL A 74 5.07 11.13 7.07
CA VAL A 74 5.58 12.51 6.96
C VAL A 74 7.08 12.57 7.24
N VAL A 75 7.55 11.87 8.27
CA VAL A 75 9.00 11.83 8.61
C VAL A 75 9.79 11.21 7.46
N ALA A 76 9.32 10.11 6.86
CA ALA A 76 10.01 9.49 5.75
C ALA A 76 10.05 10.37 4.49
N LEU A 77 8.97 11.09 4.18
CA LEU A 77 8.93 12.04 3.05
C LEU A 77 9.81 13.27 3.27
N ALA A 78 10.07 13.66 4.52
CA ALA A 78 10.98 14.75 4.84
C ALA A 78 12.46 14.37 4.67
N ILE A 79 12.79 13.08 4.58
CA ILE A 79 14.16 12.61 4.37
C ILE A 79 14.51 12.76 2.88
N PRO A 80 15.59 13.48 2.53
CA PRO A 80 16.06 13.56 1.15
C PRO A 80 16.36 12.18 0.55
N ALA A 81 15.82 11.90 -0.64
CA ALA A 81 15.99 10.62 -1.33
C ALA A 81 17.44 10.28 -1.74
N SER A 82 18.39 11.21 -1.55
CA SER A 82 19.82 11.01 -1.73
C SER A 82 20.49 10.40 -0.50
N LEU A 83 19.88 10.49 0.69
CA LEU A 83 20.48 10.02 1.94
C LEU A 83 20.13 8.57 2.28
N VAL A 84 19.05 8.04 1.71
CA VAL A 84 18.51 6.72 2.05
C VAL A 84 18.14 5.97 0.78
N ALA A 85 18.65 4.75 0.63
CA ALA A 85 18.23 3.85 -0.43
C ALA A 85 16.79 3.38 -0.17
N PRO A 86 15.91 3.35 -1.19
CA PRO A 86 14.54 2.90 -1.00
C PRO A 86 14.53 1.43 -0.56
N PRO A 87 13.74 1.07 0.47
CA PRO A 87 13.59 -0.31 0.86
C PRO A 87 12.91 -1.10 -0.28
N PRO A 88 13.29 -2.38 -0.50
CA PRO A 88 12.58 -3.23 -1.45
C PRO A 88 11.08 -3.28 -1.13
N LEU A 89 10.23 -3.16 -2.16
CA LEU A 89 8.76 -3.20 -2.01
C LEU A 89 8.26 -4.49 -1.33
N THR A 90 9.02 -5.58 -1.44
CA THR A 90 8.77 -6.85 -0.74
C THR A 90 8.75 -6.71 0.78
N ILE A 91 9.47 -5.75 1.36
CA ILE A 91 9.44 -5.47 2.80
C ILE A 91 8.09 -4.88 3.20
N LEU A 92 7.57 -3.90 2.43
CA LEU A 92 6.23 -3.36 2.64
C LEU A 92 5.20 -4.48 2.54
N LEU A 93 5.25 -5.29 1.49
CA LEU A 93 4.33 -6.42 1.32
C LEU A 93 4.44 -7.44 2.45
N GLY A 94 5.63 -7.65 3.03
CA GLY A 94 5.82 -8.49 4.22
C GLY A 94 5.09 -7.93 5.45
N ILE A 95 5.16 -6.61 5.66
CA ILE A 95 4.38 -5.93 6.71
C ILE A 95 2.88 -6.06 6.46
N VAL A 96 2.44 -5.90 5.22
CA VAL A 96 1.02 -6.05 4.84
C VAL A 96 0.54 -7.49 5.03
N PHE A 97 1.35 -8.48 4.64
CA PHE A 97 1.08 -9.89 4.88
C PHE A 97 0.89 -10.18 6.37
N ALA A 98 1.81 -9.70 7.21
CA ALA A 98 1.73 -9.87 8.66
C ALA A 98 0.51 -9.16 9.27
N ALA A 99 0.17 -7.95 8.79
CA ALA A 99 -1.03 -7.24 9.22
C ALA A 99 -2.30 -7.99 8.84
N GLY A 100 -2.41 -8.45 7.59
CA GLY A 100 -3.54 -9.25 7.10
C GLY A 100 -3.71 -10.55 7.88
N LEU A 101 -2.61 -11.25 8.20
CA LEU A 101 -2.63 -12.45 9.02
C LEU A 101 -3.06 -12.15 10.45
N ALA A 102 -2.57 -11.05 11.03
CA ALA A 102 -2.99 -10.62 12.36
C ALA A 102 -4.48 -10.29 12.44
N VAL A 103 -5.05 -9.71 11.38
CA VAL A 103 -6.50 -9.49 11.25
C VAL A 103 -7.25 -10.82 11.07
N ALA A 104 -6.80 -11.69 10.16
CA ALA A 104 -7.44 -12.97 9.88
C ALA A 104 -7.51 -13.89 11.11
N LEU A 105 -6.44 -13.89 11.92
CA LEU A 105 -6.34 -14.65 13.15
C LEU A 105 -6.88 -13.90 14.38
N SER A 106 -7.34 -12.65 14.22
CA SER A 106 -7.86 -11.80 15.30
C SER A 106 -6.85 -11.62 16.46
N LEU A 107 -5.55 -11.53 16.14
CA LEU A 107 -4.47 -11.54 17.13
C LEU A 107 -4.54 -10.35 18.09
N GLY A 108 -4.32 -10.62 19.38
CA GLY A 108 -4.24 -9.62 20.44
C GLY A 108 -2.87 -8.94 20.50
N LEU A 109 -2.57 -8.04 19.57
CA LEU A 109 -1.26 -7.36 19.50
C LEU A 109 -1.03 -6.27 20.58
N GLY A 110 -1.88 -6.22 21.61
CA GLY A 110 -1.88 -5.16 22.61
C GLY A 110 -2.12 -3.76 22.01
N ALA A 111 -1.74 -2.73 22.76
CA ALA A 111 -1.87 -1.34 22.32
C ALA A 111 -0.72 -0.93 21.38
N VAL A 112 0.47 -1.48 21.60
CA VAL A 112 1.71 -1.05 20.93
C VAL A 112 1.82 -1.61 19.51
N GLY A 113 1.34 -2.84 19.28
CA GLY A 113 1.45 -3.52 17.98
C GLY A 113 0.93 -2.68 16.81
N PRO A 114 -0.31 -2.17 16.84
CA PRO A 114 -0.84 -1.28 15.80
C PRO A 114 0.04 -0.06 15.53
N GLY A 115 0.65 0.53 16.56
CA GLY A 115 1.59 1.64 16.40
C GLY A 115 2.85 1.25 15.65
N LEU A 116 3.42 0.06 15.93
CA LEU A 116 4.60 -0.45 15.22
C LEU A 116 4.29 -0.72 13.74
N PHE A 117 3.16 -1.35 13.45
CA PHE A 117 2.68 -1.55 12.08
C PHE A 117 2.43 -0.21 11.36
N GLY A 118 1.89 0.78 12.08
CA GLY A 118 1.69 2.14 11.58
C GLY A 118 3.01 2.81 11.19
N ILE A 119 3.96 2.91 12.11
CA ILE A 119 5.29 3.50 11.83
C ILE A 119 5.97 2.78 10.66
N ALA A 120 6.01 1.44 10.68
CA ALA A 120 6.66 0.67 9.63
C ALA A 120 5.99 0.91 8.26
N GLY A 121 4.66 0.83 8.20
CA GLY A 121 3.91 1.08 6.96
C GLY A 121 4.08 2.51 6.44
N GLY A 122 4.00 3.50 7.33
CA GLY A 122 4.17 4.91 6.98
C GLY A 122 5.57 5.19 6.43
N ILE A 123 6.62 4.71 7.12
CA ILE A 123 8.01 4.90 6.67
C ILE A 123 8.24 4.24 5.31
N LEU A 124 7.83 2.99 5.13
CA LEU A 124 8.07 2.25 3.90
C LEU A 124 7.36 2.90 2.70
N ILE A 125 6.11 3.36 2.86
CA ILE A 125 5.39 4.10 1.81
C ILE A 125 6.06 5.45 1.56
N GLY A 126 6.45 6.19 2.61
CA GLY A 126 7.05 7.51 2.45
C GLY A 126 8.41 7.49 1.76
N LEU A 127 9.27 6.51 2.07
CA LEU A 127 10.57 6.35 1.42
C LEU A 127 10.42 5.96 -0.06
N ASP A 128 9.50 5.06 -0.38
CA ASP A 128 9.23 4.65 -1.76
C ASP A 128 8.61 5.81 -2.58
N ALA A 129 7.61 6.50 -2.02
CA ALA A 129 6.98 7.66 -2.65
C ALA A 129 7.94 8.83 -2.86
N GLY A 130 8.77 9.14 -1.85
CA GLY A 130 9.77 10.21 -1.95
C GLY A 130 10.84 9.92 -3.00
N ARG A 131 11.23 8.65 -3.17
CA ARG A 131 12.16 8.26 -4.23
C ARG A 131 11.52 8.36 -5.61
N ASN A 132 10.31 7.84 -5.78
CA ASN A 132 9.58 7.90 -7.05
C ASN A 132 9.29 9.36 -7.44
N ALA A 133 9.00 10.23 -6.48
CA ALA A 133 8.84 11.67 -6.73
C ALA A 133 10.10 12.32 -7.35
N VAL A 134 11.31 11.92 -6.94
CA VAL A 134 12.54 12.44 -7.57
C VAL A 134 12.74 11.88 -8.98
N ILE A 135 12.40 10.61 -9.21
CA ILE A 135 12.53 9.96 -10.52
C ILE A 135 11.53 10.55 -11.52
N ASP A 136 10.29 10.73 -11.10
CA ASP A 136 9.17 11.15 -11.93
C ASP A 136 9.05 12.68 -12.02
N GLY A 137 9.85 13.42 -11.24
CA GLY A 137 9.80 14.89 -11.17
C GLY A 137 8.54 15.42 -10.48
N GLN A 138 7.97 14.68 -9.52
CA GLN A 138 6.76 15.11 -8.80
C GLN A 138 7.05 16.29 -7.87
N THR A 139 6.06 17.17 -7.73
CA THR A 139 6.14 18.34 -6.87
C THR A 139 5.76 18.02 -5.42
N TRP A 140 6.11 18.93 -4.51
CA TRP A 140 5.64 18.89 -3.11
C TRP A 140 4.10 18.90 -3.00
N ILE A 141 3.40 19.45 -4.00
CA ILE A 141 1.94 19.48 -4.05
C ILE A 141 1.38 18.06 -4.27
N ALA A 142 1.99 17.28 -5.17
CA ALA A 142 1.62 15.88 -5.38
C ALA A 142 1.89 15.04 -4.11
N LEU A 143 3.04 15.23 -3.47
CA LEU A 143 3.37 14.55 -2.21
C LEU A 143 2.39 14.89 -1.08
N ALA A 144 1.95 16.15 -0.97
CA ALA A 144 0.92 16.55 -0.02
C ALA A 144 -0.41 15.82 -0.29
N GLY A 145 -0.80 15.70 -1.56
CA GLY A 145 -1.97 14.92 -1.98
C GLY A 145 -1.87 13.46 -1.53
N LEU A 146 -0.70 12.83 -1.72
CA LEU A 146 -0.43 11.45 -1.31
C LEU A 146 -0.55 11.27 0.21
N VAL A 147 0.00 12.19 1.00
CA VAL A 147 -0.10 12.13 2.47
C VAL A 147 -1.56 12.20 2.91
N VAL A 148 -2.30 13.18 2.37
CA VAL A 148 -3.72 13.37 2.70
C VAL A 148 -4.53 12.13 2.36
N SER A 149 -4.38 11.60 1.15
CA SER A 149 -5.18 10.45 0.71
C SER A 149 -4.79 9.17 1.44
N ALA A 150 -3.51 8.90 1.69
CA ALA A 150 -3.08 7.72 2.41
C ALA A 150 -3.61 7.72 3.85
N VAL A 151 -3.51 8.84 4.56
CA VAL A 151 -4.02 8.96 5.94
C VAL A 151 -5.54 8.85 5.97
N ILE A 152 -6.25 9.54 5.08
CA ILE A 152 -7.72 9.46 5.00
C ILE A 152 -8.17 8.05 4.64
N ALA A 153 -7.55 7.40 3.66
CA ALA A 153 -7.94 6.06 3.22
C ALA A 153 -7.72 5.02 4.33
N VAL A 154 -6.61 5.09 5.06
CA VAL A 154 -6.38 4.25 6.25
C VAL A 154 -7.40 4.55 7.35
N ALA A 155 -7.72 5.83 7.59
CA ALA A 155 -8.72 6.22 8.58
C ALA A 155 -10.12 5.71 8.21
N LEU A 156 -10.51 5.81 6.94
CA LEU A 156 -11.80 5.34 6.44
C LEU A 156 -11.92 3.82 6.51
N THR A 157 -10.89 3.09 6.10
CA THR A 157 -10.86 1.62 6.21
C THR A 157 -10.86 1.15 7.66
N ALA A 158 -10.15 1.85 8.56
CA ALA A 158 -10.20 1.60 9.99
C ALA A 158 -11.57 1.92 10.61
N GLY A 159 -12.19 3.04 10.21
CA GLY A 159 -13.54 3.41 10.63
C GLY A 159 -14.57 2.40 10.16
N PHE A 160 -14.46 1.93 8.91
CA PHE A 160 -15.30 0.87 8.38
C PHE A 160 -15.17 -0.42 9.20
N ALA A 161 -13.94 -0.86 9.50
CA ALA A 161 -13.72 -2.05 10.33
C ALA A 161 -14.22 -1.86 11.79
N MET A 162 -14.16 -0.65 12.33
CA MET A 162 -14.70 -0.32 13.66
C MET A 162 -16.22 -0.46 13.72
N TRP A 163 -16.94 -0.13 12.64
CA TRP A 163 -18.41 -0.23 12.59
C TRP A 163 -18.92 -1.67 12.47
N LEU A 164 -18.04 -2.62 12.16
CA LEU A 164 -18.34 -4.04 11.97
C LEU A 164 -18.33 -4.82 13.30
N VAL A 165 -19.18 -4.41 14.25
CA VAL A 165 -19.20 -4.91 15.65
C VAL A 165 -19.95 -6.25 15.82
N GLY A 166 -20.82 -6.61 14.88
CA GLY A 166 -21.61 -7.84 14.95
C GLY A 166 -20.78 -9.12 14.78
N ARG A 167 -21.25 -10.24 15.38
CA ARG A 167 -20.54 -11.54 15.33
C ARG A 167 -20.22 -12.01 13.89
N TRP A 168 -21.17 -11.86 12.97
CA TRP A 168 -20.99 -12.17 11.55
C TRP A 168 -20.09 -11.17 10.83
N GLN A 169 -20.13 -9.90 11.23
CA GLN A 169 -19.31 -8.84 10.65
C GLN A 169 -17.83 -9.01 11.00
N GLY A 170 -17.53 -9.48 12.21
CA GLY A 170 -16.17 -9.86 12.60
C GLY A 170 -15.59 -11.00 11.75
N ILE A 171 -16.43 -11.95 11.30
CA ILE A 171 -16.00 -12.97 10.32
C ILE A 171 -15.63 -12.30 8.98
N GLY A 172 -16.45 -11.35 8.52
CA GLY A 172 -16.16 -10.57 7.31
C GLY A 172 -14.80 -9.84 7.38
N VAL A 173 -14.50 -9.18 8.49
CA VAL A 173 -13.20 -8.52 8.72
C VAL A 173 -12.04 -9.53 8.65
N ARG A 174 -12.21 -10.72 9.22
CA ARG A 174 -11.19 -11.79 9.17
C ARG A 174 -10.99 -12.34 7.75
N VAL A 175 -12.06 -12.46 6.97
CA VAL A 175 -11.99 -12.86 5.54
C VAL A 175 -11.26 -11.81 4.73
N LEU A 176 -11.55 -10.52 4.93
CA LEU A 176 -10.82 -9.43 4.26
C LEU A 176 -9.33 -9.44 4.66
N GLY A 177 -9.02 -9.74 5.92
CA GLY A 177 -7.65 -9.92 6.39
C GLY A 177 -6.93 -11.06 5.68
N SER A 178 -7.57 -12.22 5.49
CA SER A 178 -6.95 -13.36 4.81
C SER A 178 -6.75 -13.11 3.32
N TRP A 179 -7.69 -12.42 2.66
CA TRP A 179 -7.53 -12.00 1.26
C TRP A 179 -6.40 -11.00 1.09
N THR A 180 -6.25 -10.07 2.03
CA THR A 180 -5.14 -9.11 2.03
C THR A 180 -3.80 -9.84 2.19
N ALA A 181 -3.71 -10.79 3.12
CA ALA A 181 -2.51 -11.60 3.32
C ALA A 181 -2.19 -12.44 2.07
N ALA A 182 -3.17 -13.14 1.50
CA ALA A 182 -2.99 -13.94 0.30
C ALA A 182 -2.52 -13.09 -0.89
N SER A 183 -3.11 -11.90 -1.08
CA SER A 183 -2.73 -10.98 -2.15
C SER A 183 -1.29 -10.48 -1.99
N ALA A 184 -0.91 -10.07 -0.77
CA ALA A 184 0.46 -9.66 -0.49
C ALA A 184 1.45 -10.81 -0.73
N PHE A 185 1.12 -12.03 -0.30
CA PHE A 185 1.93 -13.22 -0.53
C PHE A 185 2.09 -13.55 -2.02
N LEU A 186 1.01 -13.46 -2.80
CA LEU A 186 1.05 -13.66 -4.26
C LEU A 186 1.97 -12.65 -4.94
N VAL A 187 1.89 -11.36 -4.59
CA VAL A 187 2.77 -10.33 -5.16
C VAL A 187 4.23 -10.58 -4.78
N ILE A 188 4.51 -10.99 -3.54
CA ILE A 188 5.85 -11.40 -3.11
C ILE A 188 6.32 -12.61 -3.94
N ALA A 189 5.51 -13.65 -4.10
CA ALA A 189 5.87 -14.84 -4.86
C ALA A 189 6.19 -14.50 -6.33
N LEU A 190 5.39 -13.62 -6.95
CA LEU A 190 5.63 -13.14 -8.31
C LEU A 190 6.94 -12.35 -8.44
N SER A 191 7.38 -11.65 -7.38
CA SER A 191 8.66 -10.94 -7.40
C SER A 191 9.88 -11.87 -7.48
N PHE A 192 9.71 -13.16 -7.16
CA PHE A 192 10.74 -14.19 -7.29
C PHE A 192 10.57 -15.05 -8.56
N ALA A 193 9.50 -14.84 -9.33
CA ALA A 193 9.28 -15.63 -10.54
C ALA A 193 10.40 -15.32 -11.56
N PRO A 194 11.12 -16.34 -12.06
CA PRO A 194 12.15 -16.11 -13.06
C PRO A 194 11.53 -15.48 -14.31
N VAL A 195 12.17 -14.44 -14.83
CA VAL A 195 11.80 -13.83 -16.11
C VAL A 195 12.07 -14.87 -17.20
N THR A 196 11.04 -15.62 -17.57
CA THR A 196 11.11 -16.61 -18.65
C THR A 196 11.09 -15.87 -19.99
N GLY A 197 12.25 -15.37 -20.43
CA GLY A 197 12.33 -14.60 -21.67
C GLY A 197 13.68 -13.99 -22.05
N GLN A 198 14.81 -14.53 -21.59
CA GLN A 198 16.12 -14.22 -22.19
C GLN A 198 16.81 -15.52 -22.60
N GLY A 199 16.54 -15.92 -23.84
CA GLY A 199 17.22 -16.94 -24.63
C GLY A 199 17.15 -16.54 -26.09
#